data_AF-A0A7L1BZC4-F1
#
_entry.id   AF-A0A7L1BZC4-F1
#
_cell.length_a   1.000
_cell.length_b   1.000
_cell.length_c   1.000
_cell.angle_alpha   90.00
_cell.angle_beta   90.00
_cell.angle_gamma   90.00
#
_symmetry.space_group_name_H-M   'P 1'
#
loop_
_entity.id
_entity.type
_entity.pdbx_description
1 polymer ?
#
loop_
_entity_poly.entity_id
_entity_poly.type
_entity_poly.pdbx_seq_one_letter_code
_entity_poly.pdbx_strand_id
1 'polypeptide(L)'
;QVLSYIRTEWDPLDARFSCLQPQQVLTVEHSVSPAKEPMADSCVYKCVRSRIQCSAVTRIPLPARATSCCRDVTEDKLVLGCEDSSVVLYEAYRQVTLLAQAELLPAVITYHPSGAVLVVGSSQGELQLFDTALSPVKIQLLAQDYSPEATLQFSKHCEVPTSLIQIQWAAPAGAFPSPDSVDVHDLLLVRFDKGPLGVLHFKLGVLTRGQLGLVEIIHQYIGYDEIQEAINVLSTMNWNMMGQQCFICLCAICNHLLKQKLTPAREAQLEASLGTFYAPTRPLLDRTVLEYRDPISRYARRFFHHLLRYQRFEKAFLLAVDIGARDLFMDIHYLALDKGELALAEVAKRKANDIDAESITTGIELLGQPDEEDPSCEAFPDQSPE
;
A
#
# COMPACT_ATOMS: atom_id res chain seq x y z
N GLN A 1 -10.58 -35.72 19.46
CA GLN A 1 -10.60 -35.08 20.79
C GLN A 1 -10.63 -33.57 20.58
N VAL A 2 -11.52 -32.84 21.25
CA VAL A 2 -11.56 -31.36 21.17
C VAL A 2 -10.49 -30.81 22.12
N LEU A 3 -9.57 -29.98 21.61
CA LEU A 3 -8.44 -29.43 22.38
C LEU A 3 -8.83 -28.22 23.24
N SER A 4 -9.72 -27.38 22.73
CA SER A 4 -10.29 -26.22 23.42
C SER A 4 -11.52 -25.72 22.67
N TYR A 5 -12.34 -24.88 23.31
CA TYR A 5 -13.47 -24.20 22.69
C TYR A 5 -13.68 -22.83 23.30
N ILE A 6 -14.26 -21.92 22.52
CA ILE A 6 -14.75 -20.62 22.99
C ILE A 6 -16.05 -20.31 22.26
N ARG A 7 -16.93 -19.55 22.93
CA ARG A 7 -18.10 -18.96 22.30
C ARG A 7 -17.74 -17.55 21.84
N THR A 8 -17.93 -17.25 20.56
CA THR A 8 -17.80 -15.90 20.01
C THR A 8 -18.89 -14.98 20.56
N GLU A 9 -18.67 -13.67 20.52
CA GLU A 9 -19.69 -12.72 20.95
C GLU A 9 -20.80 -12.63 19.90
N TRP A 10 -20.43 -12.69 18.63
CA TRP A 10 -21.33 -12.56 17.49
C TRP A 10 -21.24 -13.79 16.56
N ASP A 11 -22.12 -13.84 15.57
CA ASP A 11 -22.15 -14.93 14.59
C ASP A 11 -20.96 -14.82 13.63
N PRO A 12 -20.06 -15.83 13.56
CA PRO A 12 -18.87 -15.75 12.74
C PRO A 12 -19.21 -15.84 11.24
N LEU A 13 -18.68 -14.90 10.46
CA LEU A 13 -18.61 -14.95 9.01
C LEU A 13 -17.43 -15.83 8.55
N ASP A 14 -16.29 -15.74 9.24
CA ASP A 14 -15.08 -16.50 8.96
C ASP A 14 -14.34 -16.82 10.27
N ALA A 15 -13.68 -17.97 10.28
CA ALA A 15 -12.84 -18.41 11.40
C ALA A 15 -11.68 -19.25 10.85
N ARG A 16 -10.45 -18.78 11.07
CA ARG A 16 -9.23 -19.44 10.57
C ARG A 16 -8.07 -19.32 11.55
N PHE A 17 -7.12 -20.24 11.45
CA PHE A 17 -5.84 -20.06 12.15
C PHE A 17 -5.02 -18.98 11.46
N SER A 18 -4.28 -18.20 12.24
CA SER A 18 -3.33 -17.25 11.68
C SER A 18 -2.21 -18.00 10.97
N CYS A 19 -1.88 -17.55 9.75
CA CYS A 19 -0.71 -18.05 9.02
C CYS A 19 0.61 -17.50 9.57
N LEU A 20 0.56 -16.41 10.34
CA LEU A 20 1.74 -15.77 10.94
C LEU A 20 2.00 -16.22 12.38
N GLN A 21 0.95 -16.53 13.14
CA GLN A 21 1.03 -16.90 14.56
C GLN A 21 0.25 -18.19 14.85
N PRO A 22 0.94 -19.35 14.97
CA PRO A 22 0.28 -20.66 15.11
C PRO A 22 -0.66 -20.82 16.31
N GLN A 23 -0.52 -19.96 17.34
CA GLN A 23 -1.35 -19.98 18.54
C GLN A 23 -2.54 -18.99 18.46
N GLN A 24 -2.75 -18.35 17.32
CA GLN A 24 -3.84 -17.41 17.11
C GLN A 24 -4.91 -17.97 16.19
N VAL A 25 -6.16 -17.72 16.57
CA VAL A 25 -7.34 -17.92 15.73
C VAL A 25 -7.91 -16.54 15.44
N LEU A 26 -8.12 -16.26 14.16
CA LEU A 26 -8.70 -15.03 13.67
C LEU A 26 -10.15 -15.29 13.30
N THR A 27 -11.06 -14.43 13.74
CA THR A 27 -12.45 -14.47 13.30
C THR A 27 -12.85 -13.14 12.69
N VAL A 28 -13.91 -13.19 11.89
CA VAL A 28 -14.67 -12.05 11.43
C VAL A 28 -16.11 -12.34 11.83
N GLU A 29 -16.74 -11.46 12.60
CA GLU A 29 -18.05 -11.71 13.19
C GLU A 29 -19.04 -10.60 12.83
N HIS A 30 -20.31 -10.96 12.63
CA HIS A 30 -21.39 -10.03 12.31
C HIS A 30 -21.83 -9.28 13.56
N SER A 31 -21.25 -8.11 13.79
CA SER A 31 -21.61 -7.26 14.91
C SER A 31 -22.58 -6.17 14.50
N VAL A 32 -23.18 -5.53 15.50
CA VAL A 32 -24.13 -4.44 15.31
C VAL A 32 -23.78 -3.29 16.25
N SER A 33 -23.79 -2.07 15.74
CA SER A 33 -23.52 -0.88 16.54
C SER A 33 -24.64 -0.61 17.55
N PRO A 34 -24.42 0.22 18.60
CA PRO A 34 -25.50 0.64 19.50
C PRO A 34 -26.66 1.35 18.76
N ALA A 35 -26.37 1.98 17.62
CA ALA A 35 -27.34 2.62 16.74
C ALA A 35 -28.04 1.63 15.79
N LYS A 36 -27.79 0.32 15.93
CA LYS A 36 -28.31 -0.76 15.07
C LYS A 36 -27.78 -0.73 13.63
N GLU A 37 -26.60 -0.16 13.42
CA GLU A 37 -25.92 -0.15 12.12
C GLU A 37 -25.06 -1.42 11.96
N PRO A 38 -24.93 -1.97 10.74
CA PRO A 38 -24.15 -3.16 10.49
C PRO A 38 -22.65 -2.89 10.70
N MET A 39 -21.98 -3.83 11.35
CA MET A 39 -20.56 -3.78 11.66
C MET A 39 -19.93 -5.16 11.40
N ALA A 40 -18.61 -5.19 11.27
CA ALA A 40 -17.84 -6.43 11.38
C ALA A 40 -16.81 -6.32 12.49
N ASP A 41 -16.81 -7.28 13.41
CA ASP A 41 -15.80 -7.39 14.45
C ASP A 41 -14.71 -8.37 13.97
N SER A 42 -13.50 -7.85 13.78
CA SER A 42 -12.30 -8.63 13.52
C SER A 42 -11.64 -8.97 14.84
N CYS A 43 -11.78 -10.22 15.30
CA CYS A 43 -11.28 -10.67 16.60
C CYS A 43 -10.02 -11.53 16.47
N VAL A 44 -9.11 -11.36 17.43
CA VAL A 44 -7.89 -12.17 17.57
C VAL A 44 -7.97 -12.96 18.87
N TYR A 45 -8.09 -14.27 18.74
CA TYR A 45 -8.12 -15.20 19.86
C TYR A 45 -6.77 -15.88 20.05
N LYS A 46 -6.28 -15.94 21.29
CA LYS A 46 -5.04 -16.62 21.64
C LYS A 46 -5.32 -17.94 22.35
N CYS A 47 -4.65 -18.99 21.89
CA CYS A 47 -4.66 -20.33 22.46
C CYS A 47 -3.51 -20.47 23.48
N VAL A 48 -3.82 -20.43 24.78
CA VAL A 48 -2.83 -20.58 25.85
C VAL A 48 -3.24 -21.75 26.75
N ARG A 49 -2.39 -22.78 26.83
CA ARG A 49 -2.55 -23.95 27.73
C ARG A 49 -3.97 -24.55 27.69
N SER A 50 -4.44 -24.86 26.48
CA SER A 50 -5.78 -25.44 26.22
C SER A 50 -6.97 -24.53 26.56
N ARG A 51 -6.74 -23.22 26.74
CA ARG A 51 -7.79 -22.20 26.84
C ARG A 51 -7.66 -21.22 25.69
N ILE A 52 -8.80 -20.78 25.17
CA ILE A 52 -8.87 -19.73 24.16
C ILE A 52 -9.37 -18.45 24.85
N GLN A 53 -8.74 -17.32 24.56
CA GLN A 53 -9.13 -16.01 25.09
C GLN A 53 -9.12 -14.97 23.97
N CYS A 54 -10.12 -14.09 23.95
CA CYS A 54 -10.13 -12.95 23.04
C CYS A 54 -9.07 -11.94 23.50
N SER A 55 -8.11 -11.64 22.63
CA SER A 55 -6.99 -10.76 22.95
C SER A 55 -7.11 -9.37 22.32
N ALA A 56 -7.78 -9.25 21.18
CA ALA A 56 -8.05 -8.00 20.52
C ALA A 56 -9.34 -8.09 19.71
N VAL A 57 -10.07 -6.97 19.63
CA VAL A 57 -11.26 -6.81 18.79
C VAL A 57 -11.14 -5.48 18.06
N THR A 58 -11.27 -5.51 16.75
CA THR A 58 -11.33 -4.33 15.89
C THR A 58 -12.70 -4.25 15.25
N ARG A 59 -13.43 -3.18 15.53
CA ARG A 59 -14.79 -2.97 15.00
C ARG A 59 -14.75 -2.12 13.75
N ILE A 60 -15.29 -2.64 12.65
CA ILE A 60 -15.26 -2.01 11.34
C ILE A 60 -16.70 -1.63 10.96
N PRO A 61 -17.02 -0.33 10.80
CA PRO A 61 -18.32 0.10 10.31
C PRO A 61 -18.55 -0.33 8.87
N LEU A 62 -19.77 -0.81 8.58
CA LEU A 62 -20.16 -1.24 7.25
C LEU A 62 -21.39 -0.49 6.75
N PRO A 63 -21.52 -0.27 5.43
CA PRO A 63 -22.73 0.29 4.85
C PRO A 63 -23.90 -0.71 4.84
N ALA A 64 -23.59 -2.01 4.71
CA ALA A 64 -24.55 -3.11 4.76
C ALA A 64 -23.91 -4.35 5.41
N ARG A 65 -24.70 -5.40 5.65
CA ARG A 65 -24.20 -6.64 6.26
C ARG A 65 -23.15 -7.30 5.35
N ALA A 66 -22.05 -7.75 5.94
CA ALA A 66 -21.03 -8.53 5.23
C ALA A 66 -21.56 -9.93 4.86
N THR A 67 -21.22 -10.41 3.68
CA THR A 67 -21.61 -11.73 3.13
C THR A 67 -20.41 -12.60 2.81
N SER A 68 -19.26 -11.99 2.54
CA SER A 68 -18.02 -12.66 2.20
C SER A 68 -16.84 -11.86 2.75
N CYS A 69 -15.71 -12.53 3.00
CA CYS A 69 -14.51 -11.86 3.47
C CYS A 69 -13.23 -12.61 3.10
N CYS A 70 -12.12 -11.89 3.11
CA CYS A 70 -10.79 -12.49 3.08
C CYS A 70 -9.76 -11.59 3.76
N ARG A 71 -8.63 -12.18 4.16
CA ARG A 71 -7.44 -11.46 4.63
C ARG A 71 -6.32 -11.57 3.60
N ASP A 72 -5.42 -10.61 3.61
CA ASP A 72 -4.18 -10.73 2.85
C ASP A 72 -3.16 -11.63 3.57
N VAL A 73 -2.03 -11.89 2.91
CA VAL A 73 -0.98 -12.80 3.39
C VAL A 73 -0.29 -12.28 4.65
N THR A 74 -0.26 -10.96 4.84
CA THR A 74 0.30 -10.30 6.04
C THR A 74 -0.71 -10.16 7.17
N GLU A 75 -1.97 -10.56 6.95
CA GLU A 75 -3.08 -10.51 7.90
C GLU A 75 -3.36 -9.13 8.49
N ASP A 76 -2.79 -8.07 7.90
CA ASP A 76 -2.99 -6.68 8.30
C ASP A 76 -4.06 -5.98 7.47
N LYS A 77 -4.54 -6.62 6.38
CA LYS A 77 -5.70 -6.18 5.61
C LYS A 77 -6.84 -7.18 5.71
N LEU A 78 -8.04 -6.65 5.92
CA LEU A 78 -9.29 -7.39 5.92
C LEU A 78 -10.22 -6.79 4.88
N VAL A 79 -10.67 -7.61 3.94
CA VAL A 79 -11.68 -7.24 2.95
C VAL A 79 -13.00 -7.90 3.27
N LEU A 80 -14.08 -7.13 3.13
CA LEU A 80 -15.46 -7.52 3.37
C LEU A 80 -16.28 -7.17 2.13
N GLY A 81 -17.04 -8.14 1.63
CA GLY A 81 -18.06 -7.90 0.61
C GLY A 81 -19.43 -7.85 1.25
N CYS A 82 -20.24 -6.85 0.90
CA CYS A 82 -21.52 -6.57 1.56
C CYS A 82 -22.73 -6.87 0.66
N GLU A 83 -23.91 -6.98 1.28
CA GLU A 83 -25.19 -7.26 0.61
C GLU A 83 -25.61 -6.16 -0.39
N ASP A 84 -25.12 -4.93 -0.23
CA ASP A 84 -25.37 -3.78 -1.12
C ASP A 84 -24.37 -3.68 -2.28
N SER A 85 -23.58 -4.73 -2.51
CA SER A 85 -22.48 -4.77 -3.48
C SER A 85 -21.31 -3.84 -3.18
N SER A 86 -21.20 -3.32 -1.96
CA SER A 86 -19.99 -2.63 -1.53
C SER A 86 -18.87 -3.62 -1.18
N VAL A 87 -17.63 -3.18 -1.40
CA VAL A 87 -16.39 -3.85 -0.98
C VAL A 87 -15.67 -2.91 -0.02
N VAL A 88 -15.46 -3.36 1.21
CA VAL A 88 -14.81 -2.61 2.27
C VAL A 88 -13.45 -3.23 2.54
N LEU A 89 -12.39 -2.41 2.50
CA LEU A 89 -11.04 -2.80 2.86
C LEU A 89 -10.64 -2.05 4.13
N TYR A 90 -10.46 -2.79 5.23
CA TYR A 90 -9.82 -2.28 6.43
C TYR A 90 -8.34 -2.62 6.43
N GLU A 91 -7.48 -1.61 6.59
CA GLU A 91 -6.04 -1.78 6.69
C GLU A 91 -5.55 -1.36 8.08
N ALA A 92 -5.11 -2.35 8.86
CA ALA A 92 -4.64 -2.16 10.22
C ALA A 92 -3.37 -1.32 10.29
N TYR A 93 -2.50 -1.41 9.27
CA TYR A 93 -1.26 -0.63 9.25
C TYR A 93 -1.50 0.87 9.07
N ARG A 94 -2.50 1.34 8.33
CA ARG A 94 -2.81 2.79 8.28
C ARG A 94 -3.99 3.19 9.15
N GLN A 95 -4.73 2.22 9.71
CA GLN A 95 -5.99 2.43 10.42
C GLN A 95 -7.01 3.17 9.55
N VAL A 96 -7.02 2.82 8.26
CA VAL A 96 -7.94 3.40 7.27
C VAL A 96 -8.91 2.34 6.81
N THR A 97 -10.11 2.79 6.48
CA THR A 97 -11.14 1.97 5.84
C THR A 97 -11.43 2.57 4.48
N LEU A 98 -11.24 1.77 3.43
CA LEU A 98 -11.58 2.12 2.06
C LEU A 98 -12.88 1.44 1.68
N LEU A 99 -13.65 2.10 0.83
CA LEU A 99 -14.94 1.64 0.34
C LEU A 99 -14.98 1.79 -1.18
N ALA A 100 -15.37 0.73 -1.86
CA ALA A 100 -15.67 0.76 -3.29
C ALA A 100 -17.02 0.09 -3.56
N GLN A 101 -17.63 0.45 -4.68
CA GLN A 101 -18.84 -0.20 -5.17
C GLN A 101 -18.43 -1.22 -6.25
N ALA A 102 -18.74 -2.49 -6.02
CA ALA A 102 -18.57 -3.53 -7.04
C ALA A 102 -19.72 -3.48 -8.06
N GLU A 103 -19.41 -3.90 -9.29
CA GLU A 103 -20.39 -4.07 -10.36
C GLU A 103 -21.19 -5.38 -10.22
N LEU A 104 -20.81 -6.21 -9.26
CA LEU A 104 -21.39 -7.51 -8.96
C LEU A 104 -21.62 -7.69 -7.46
N LEU A 105 -22.50 -8.63 -7.07
CA LEU A 105 -22.72 -8.96 -5.65
C LEU A 105 -21.59 -9.86 -5.12
N PRO A 106 -20.78 -9.42 -4.12
CA PRO A 106 -19.64 -10.18 -3.62
C PRO A 106 -20.06 -11.46 -2.89
N ALA A 107 -19.88 -12.62 -3.52
CA ALA A 107 -20.16 -13.93 -2.91
C ALA A 107 -18.89 -14.64 -2.43
N VAL A 108 -17.79 -14.47 -3.16
CA VAL A 108 -16.47 -15.04 -2.82
C VAL A 108 -15.39 -13.98 -3.06
N ILE A 109 -14.40 -13.92 -2.17
CA ILE A 109 -13.33 -12.92 -2.26
C ILE A 109 -12.00 -13.58 -1.94
N THR A 110 -10.94 -13.23 -2.67
CA THR A 110 -9.59 -13.71 -2.38
C THR A 110 -8.52 -12.69 -2.79
N TYR A 111 -7.47 -12.59 -1.98
CA TYR A 111 -6.28 -11.83 -2.33
C TYR A 111 -5.30 -12.68 -3.13
N HIS A 112 -4.71 -12.08 -4.16
CA HIS A 112 -3.55 -12.68 -4.82
C HIS A 112 -2.40 -12.86 -3.82
N PRO A 113 -1.62 -13.96 -3.88
CA PRO A 113 -0.54 -14.24 -2.92
C PRO A 113 0.54 -13.17 -2.83
N SER A 114 0.76 -12.37 -3.87
CA SER A 114 1.70 -11.22 -3.83
C SER A 114 1.11 -9.98 -3.14
N GLY A 115 -0.20 -9.99 -2.87
CA GLY A 115 -0.95 -8.87 -2.32
C GLY A 115 -1.26 -7.76 -3.34
N ALA A 116 -1.01 -7.96 -4.63
CA ALA A 116 -1.17 -6.92 -5.64
C ALA A 116 -2.61 -6.66 -6.08
N VAL A 117 -3.44 -7.70 -6.12
CA VAL A 117 -4.84 -7.60 -6.54
C VAL A 117 -5.76 -8.38 -5.63
N LEU A 118 -6.99 -7.88 -5.54
CA LEU A 118 -8.13 -8.51 -4.92
C LEU A 118 -9.05 -9.03 -6.03
N VAL A 119 -9.53 -10.27 -5.91
CA VAL A 119 -10.54 -10.84 -6.81
C VAL A 119 -11.83 -11.02 -6.04
N VAL A 120 -12.91 -10.47 -6.59
CA VAL A 120 -14.27 -10.59 -6.07
C VAL A 120 -15.09 -11.37 -7.10
N GLY A 121 -15.81 -12.39 -6.66
CA GLY A 121 -16.67 -13.20 -7.50
C GLY A 121 -18.12 -13.19 -7.04
N SER A 122 -19.05 -13.20 -7.99
CA SER A 122 -20.48 -13.31 -7.74
C SER A 122 -20.98 -14.73 -7.91
N SER A 123 -22.05 -15.10 -7.19
CA SER A 123 -22.72 -16.39 -7.39
C SER A 123 -23.34 -16.54 -8.78
N GLN A 124 -23.44 -15.45 -9.56
CA GLN A 124 -23.92 -15.48 -10.94
C GLN A 124 -22.82 -15.87 -11.95
N GLY A 125 -21.59 -16.13 -11.48
CA GLY A 125 -20.48 -16.50 -12.36
C GLY A 125 -19.81 -15.30 -13.00
N GLU A 126 -19.66 -14.23 -12.25
CA GLU A 126 -18.91 -13.03 -12.65
C GLU A 126 -17.69 -12.85 -11.74
N LEU A 127 -16.61 -12.29 -12.27
CA LEU A 127 -15.44 -11.85 -11.51
C LEU A 127 -15.16 -10.38 -11.76
N GLN A 128 -14.69 -9.69 -10.74
CA GLN A 128 -14.17 -8.33 -10.80
C GLN A 128 -12.84 -8.28 -10.04
N LEU A 129 -11.88 -7.53 -10.57
CA LEU A 129 -10.60 -7.31 -9.90
C LEU A 129 -10.53 -5.89 -9.36
N PHE A 130 -9.86 -5.76 -8.22
CA PHE A 130 -9.49 -4.48 -7.63
C PHE A 130 -8.00 -4.47 -7.31
N ASP A 131 -7.37 -3.31 -7.39
CA ASP A 131 -6.02 -3.11 -6.87
C ASP A 131 -6.03 -2.91 -5.34
N THR A 132 -4.87 -2.60 -4.75
CA THR A 132 -4.75 -2.38 -3.31
C THR A 132 -5.35 -1.07 -2.81
N ALA A 133 -5.68 -0.13 -3.70
CA ALA A 133 -6.40 1.09 -3.38
C ALA A 133 -7.92 0.95 -3.57
N LEU A 134 -8.41 -0.26 -3.88
CA LEU A 134 -9.78 -0.57 -4.28
C LEU A 134 -10.24 0.10 -5.59
N SER A 135 -9.31 0.43 -6.48
CA SER A 135 -9.66 0.83 -7.85
C SER A 135 -9.91 -0.39 -8.72
N PRO A 136 -10.98 -0.41 -9.55
CA PRO A 136 -11.31 -1.55 -10.38
C PRO A 136 -10.26 -1.75 -11.49
N VAL A 137 -9.80 -2.99 -11.66
CA VAL A 137 -8.82 -3.38 -12.68
C VAL A 137 -9.54 -4.08 -13.82
N LYS A 138 -9.38 -3.57 -15.04
CA LYS A 138 -9.95 -4.17 -16.24
C LYS A 138 -9.23 -5.46 -16.63
N ILE A 139 -9.98 -6.41 -17.16
CA ILE A 139 -9.52 -7.74 -17.55
C ILE A 139 -9.70 -7.90 -19.06
N GLN A 140 -8.73 -8.53 -19.72
CA GLN A 140 -8.79 -8.91 -21.13
C GLN A 140 -8.48 -10.39 -21.28
N LEU A 141 -9.37 -11.14 -21.94
CA LEU A 141 -9.07 -12.52 -22.33
C LEU A 141 -8.17 -12.53 -23.57
N LEU A 142 -7.06 -13.28 -23.51
CA LEU A 142 -6.03 -13.26 -24.55
C LEU A 142 -6.48 -13.78 -25.93
N ALA A 143 -7.50 -14.63 -25.97
CA ALA A 143 -8.01 -15.22 -27.20
C ALA A 143 -9.08 -14.35 -27.90
N GLN A 144 -9.41 -13.19 -27.34
CA GLN A 144 -10.46 -12.28 -27.83
C GLN A 144 -9.87 -11.00 -28.39
N ASP A 145 -10.68 -10.29 -29.19
CA ASP A 145 -10.37 -8.94 -29.62
C ASP A 145 -10.18 -8.01 -28.42
N TYR A 146 -9.41 -6.94 -28.63
CA TYR A 146 -9.07 -6.01 -27.56
C TYR A 146 -10.28 -5.19 -27.13
N SER A 147 -10.86 -5.57 -25.99
CA SER A 147 -11.97 -4.92 -25.31
C SER A 147 -11.89 -5.18 -23.80
N PRO A 148 -11.00 -4.51 -23.06
CA PRO A 148 -10.86 -4.72 -21.62
C PRO A 148 -12.17 -4.41 -20.88
N GLU A 149 -12.68 -5.37 -20.12
CA GLU A 149 -13.94 -5.27 -19.36
C GLU A 149 -13.64 -5.15 -17.85
N ALA A 150 -14.48 -4.43 -17.10
CA ALA A 150 -14.34 -4.35 -15.65
C ALA A 150 -14.73 -5.67 -14.96
N THR A 151 -15.61 -6.45 -15.59
CA THR A 151 -16.07 -7.75 -15.09
C THR A 151 -15.85 -8.83 -16.14
N LEU A 152 -15.49 -10.03 -15.69
CA LEU A 152 -15.42 -11.23 -16.51
C LEU A 152 -16.64 -12.10 -16.24
N GLN A 153 -17.48 -12.31 -17.26
CA GLN A 153 -18.70 -13.11 -17.16
C GLN A 153 -18.48 -14.52 -17.75
N PHE A 154 -18.50 -15.55 -16.90
CA PHE A 154 -18.29 -16.93 -17.35
C PHE A 154 -19.42 -17.46 -18.22
N SER A 155 -20.65 -16.96 -18.04
CA SER A 155 -21.81 -17.34 -18.85
C SER A 155 -21.64 -17.01 -20.35
N LYS A 156 -20.78 -16.05 -20.70
CA LYS A 156 -20.41 -15.76 -22.10
C LYS A 156 -19.53 -16.86 -22.72
N HIS A 157 -18.91 -17.72 -21.90
CA HIS A 157 -17.89 -18.69 -22.31
C HIS A 157 -18.24 -20.14 -21.96
N CYS A 158 -19.19 -20.35 -21.06
CA CYS A 158 -19.63 -21.65 -20.58
C CYS A 158 -21.15 -21.79 -20.78
N GLU A 159 -21.60 -22.85 -21.46
CA GLU A 159 -23.02 -23.08 -21.77
C GLU A 159 -23.86 -23.51 -20.54
N VAL A 160 -23.22 -23.92 -19.44
CA VAL A 160 -23.94 -24.38 -18.25
C VAL A 160 -24.09 -23.23 -17.25
N PRO A 161 -25.32 -22.82 -16.89
CA PRO A 161 -25.53 -21.83 -15.84
C PRO A 161 -25.22 -22.48 -14.49
N THR A 162 -24.00 -22.27 -14.00
CA THR A 162 -23.56 -22.80 -12.71
C THR A 162 -23.13 -21.68 -11.80
N SER A 163 -23.55 -21.77 -10.53
CA SER A 163 -23.18 -20.78 -9.52
C SER A 163 -21.71 -20.89 -9.18
N LEU A 164 -20.98 -19.77 -9.21
CA LEU A 164 -19.60 -19.73 -8.74
C LEU A 164 -19.60 -19.81 -7.20
N ILE A 165 -18.98 -20.86 -6.67
CA ILE A 165 -19.01 -21.15 -5.23
C ILE A 165 -17.64 -21.03 -4.57
N GLN A 166 -16.56 -21.01 -5.34
CA GLN A 166 -15.22 -20.89 -4.79
C GLN A 166 -14.25 -20.36 -5.83
N ILE A 167 -13.40 -19.44 -5.38
CA ILE A 167 -12.18 -19.01 -6.06
C ILE A 167 -11.01 -19.21 -5.12
N GLN A 168 -9.88 -19.69 -5.65
CA GLN A 168 -8.70 -19.99 -4.84
C GLN A 168 -7.43 -19.91 -5.67
N TRP A 169 -6.44 -19.15 -5.20
CA TRP A 169 -5.12 -19.13 -5.82
C TRP A 169 -4.38 -20.45 -5.59
N ALA A 170 -3.66 -20.91 -6.61
CA ALA A 170 -2.96 -22.20 -6.54
C ALA A 170 -1.73 -22.15 -5.63
N ALA A 171 -1.02 -21.02 -5.59
CA ALA A 171 0.07 -20.83 -4.63
C ALA A 171 -0.45 -20.57 -3.21
N PRO A 172 0.11 -21.24 -2.19
CA PRO A 172 -0.27 -20.97 -0.80
C PRO A 172 0.21 -19.60 -0.35
N ALA A 173 -0.53 -18.98 0.57
CA ALA A 173 -0.14 -17.72 1.20
C ALA A 173 1.25 -17.85 1.85
N GLY A 174 2.19 -16.97 1.47
CA GLY A 174 3.56 -16.96 1.99
C GLY A 174 4.56 -17.84 1.22
N ALA A 175 4.15 -18.53 0.14
CA ALA A 175 5.10 -19.10 -0.79
C ALA A 175 5.83 -17.96 -1.53
N PHE A 176 7.15 -17.90 -1.38
CA PHE A 176 7.96 -17.02 -2.19
C PHE A 176 8.14 -17.64 -3.57
N PRO A 177 8.05 -16.85 -4.65
CA PRO A 177 8.34 -17.34 -5.98
C PRO A 177 9.80 -17.80 -6.05
N SER A 178 10.01 -19.11 -6.25
CA SER A 178 11.33 -19.62 -6.58
C SER A 178 11.55 -19.48 -8.10
N PRO A 179 12.77 -19.15 -8.55
CA PRO A 179 13.06 -18.97 -9.97
C PRO A 179 12.84 -20.24 -10.81
N ASP A 180 12.79 -21.41 -10.15
CA ASP A 180 12.56 -22.72 -10.77
C ASP A 180 11.13 -23.25 -10.58
N SER A 181 10.25 -22.50 -9.90
CA SER A 181 8.85 -22.89 -9.72
C SER A 181 8.04 -22.65 -10.98
N VAL A 182 7.23 -23.66 -11.37
CA VAL A 182 6.15 -23.49 -12.36
C VAL A 182 5.30 -22.31 -11.91
N ASP A 183 4.87 -21.48 -12.86
CA ASP A 183 4.12 -20.24 -12.68
C ASP A 183 2.72 -20.47 -12.05
N VAL A 184 2.69 -20.93 -10.80
CA VAL A 184 1.49 -21.30 -10.05
C VAL A 184 0.93 -20.14 -9.23
N HIS A 185 1.71 -19.06 -9.09
CA HIS A 185 1.32 -17.90 -8.28
C HIS A 185 0.19 -17.11 -8.95
N ASP A 186 0.14 -17.14 -10.27
CA ASP A 186 -0.82 -16.39 -11.09
C ASP A 186 -1.94 -17.28 -11.66
N LEU A 187 -2.13 -18.47 -11.05
CA LEU A 187 -3.23 -19.38 -11.36
C LEU A 187 -4.34 -19.28 -10.32
N LEU A 188 -5.53 -18.92 -10.78
CA LEU A 188 -6.76 -18.88 -9.98
C LEU A 188 -7.65 -20.06 -10.35
N LEU A 189 -7.86 -20.99 -9.41
CA LEU A 189 -8.88 -22.01 -9.50
C LEU A 189 -10.26 -21.35 -9.35
N VAL A 190 -11.19 -21.75 -10.22
CA VAL A 190 -12.58 -21.32 -10.22
C VAL A 190 -13.44 -22.59 -10.18
N ARG A 191 -14.31 -22.71 -9.17
CA ARG A 191 -15.17 -23.88 -8.99
C ARG A 191 -16.64 -23.48 -8.98
N PHE A 192 -17.41 -24.17 -9.80
CA PHE A 192 -18.84 -23.97 -9.91
C PHE A 192 -19.64 -25.10 -9.24
N ASP A 193 -20.82 -24.78 -8.71
CA ASP A 193 -21.70 -25.79 -8.11
C ASP A 193 -22.18 -26.79 -9.16
N LYS A 194 -21.88 -28.08 -8.93
CA LYS A 194 -22.14 -29.20 -9.84
C LYS A 194 -21.65 -28.95 -11.28
N GLY A 195 -20.69 -28.03 -11.44
CA GLY A 195 -20.16 -27.58 -12.73
C GLY A 195 -18.72 -28.03 -12.96
N PRO A 196 -18.11 -27.55 -14.06
CA PRO A 196 -16.71 -27.81 -14.33
C PRO A 196 -15.80 -27.09 -13.33
N LEU A 197 -14.55 -27.55 -13.25
CA LEU A 197 -13.46 -26.78 -12.66
C LEU A 197 -12.79 -25.97 -13.77
N GLY A 198 -12.56 -24.69 -13.50
CA GLY A 198 -11.84 -23.78 -14.38
C GLY A 198 -10.55 -23.30 -13.73
N VAL A 199 -9.58 -22.92 -14.55
CA VAL A 199 -8.38 -22.24 -14.09
C VAL A 199 -8.18 -21.00 -14.95
N LEU A 200 -8.06 -19.85 -14.31
CA LEU A 200 -7.64 -18.61 -14.94
C LEU A 200 -6.14 -18.44 -14.73
N HIS A 201 -5.40 -18.24 -15.82
CA HIS A 201 -3.99 -17.88 -15.77
C HIS A 201 -3.84 -16.40 -16.09
N PHE A 202 -3.41 -15.62 -15.10
CA PHE A 202 -3.11 -14.22 -15.28
C PHE A 202 -1.73 -14.10 -15.91
N LYS A 203 -1.67 -13.53 -17.12
CA LYS A 203 -0.40 -13.28 -17.80
C LYS A 203 -0.12 -11.78 -17.79
N LEU A 204 1.00 -11.40 -17.19
CA LEU A 204 1.49 -10.03 -17.23
C LEU A 204 2.75 -9.91 -18.09
N GLY A 205 3.08 -8.68 -18.46
CA GLY A 205 4.22 -8.38 -19.31
C GLY A 205 5.58 -8.75 -18.68
N VAL A 206 6.64 -8.60 -19.48
CA VAL A 206 7.99 -9.12 -19.20
C VAL A 206 8.72 -8.42 -18.02
N LEU A 207 8.22 -7.28 -17.53
CA LEU A 207 8.95 -6.37 -16.63
C LEU A 207 9.43 -7.03 -15.32
N THR A 208 8.73 -8.07 -14.84
CA THR A 208 9.03 -8.78 -13.59
C THR A 208 9.01 -10.29 -13.77
N ARG A 209 9.48 -10.74 -14.93
CA ARG A 209 9.38 -12.17 -15.34
C ARG A 209 7.93 -12.66 -15.48
N GLY A 210 6.97 -11.73 -15.54
CA GLY A 210 5.56 -12.04 -15.78
C GLY A 210 4.70 -12.22 -14.54
N GLN A 211 5.24 -12.02 -13.34
CA GLN A 211 4.50 -12.22 -12.09
C GLN A 211 3.52 -11.08 -11.80
N LEU A 212 2.36 -11.41 -11.24
CA LEU A 212 1.39 -10.41 -10.80
C LEU A 212 1.82 -9.80 -9.47
N GLY A 213 2.36 -8.59 -9.50
CA GLY A 213 2.83 -7.85 -8.34
C GLY A 213 2.46 -6.36 -8.38
N LEU A 214 2.76 -5.66 -7.28
CA LEU A 214 2.46 -4.22 -7.13
C LEU A 214 3.24 -3.36 -8.13
N VAL A 215 4.49 -3.75 -8.41
CA VAL A 215 5.35 -3.03 -9.36
C VAL A 215 4.75 -3.09 -10.76
N GLU A 216 4.23 -4.24 -11.14
CA GLU A 216 3.65 -4.56 -12.44
C GLU A 216 2.36 -3.80 -12.65
N ILE A 217 1.47 -3.80 -11.66
CA ILE A 217 0.23 -3.03 -11.68
C ILE A 217 0.53 -1.53 -11.87
N ILE A 218 1.49 -0.98 -11.12
CA ILE A 218 1.91 0.41 -11.29
C ILE A 218 2.46 0.68 -12.71
N HIS A 219 3.27 -0.22 -13.25
CA HIS A 219 3.77 -0.07 -14.63
C HIS A 219 2.67 -0.19 -15.68
N GLN A 220 1.64 -1.03 -15.46
CA GLN A 220 0.46 -1.09 -16.33
C GLN A 220 -0.29 0.23 -16.30
N TYR A 221 -0.57 0.79 -15.11
CA TYR A 221 -1.22 2.10 -15.00
C TYR A 221 -0.43 3.21 -15.68
N ILE A 222 0.89 3.23 -15.55
CA ILE A 222 1.76 4.16 -16.29
C ILE A 222 1.64 3.94 -17.81
N GLY A 223 1.56 2.69 -18.27
CA GLY A 223 1.39 2.34 -19.67
C GLY A 223 0.08 2.84 -20.27
N TYR A 224 -0.98 2.90 -19.47
CA TYR A 224 -2.30 3.42 -19.87
C TYR A 224 -2.53 4.91 -19.54
N ASP A 225 -1.51 5.63 -19.07
CA ASP A 225 -1.59 7.04 -18.62
C ASP A 225 -2.56 7.26 -17.43
N GLU A 226 -2.86 6.20 -16.67
CA GLU A 226 -3.70 6.20 -15.47
C GLU A 226 -2.84 6.51 -14.22
N ILE A 227 -2.14 7.65 -14.25
CA ILE A 227 -1.11 7.97 -13.25
C ILE A 227 -1.66 8.13 -11.83
N GLN A 228 -2.90 8.58 -11.70
CA GLN A 228 -3.52 8.71 -10.37
C GLN A 228 -3.66 7.35 -9.68
N GLU A 229 -4.05 6.31 -10.42
CA GLU A 229 -4.19 4.96 -9.87
C GLU A 229 -2.83 4.35 -9.50
N ALA A 230 -1.80 4.59 -10.32
CA ALA A 230 -0.42 4.24 -9.99
C ALA A 230 0.03 4.84 -8.64
N ILE A 231 -0.30 6.11 -8.39
CA ILE A 231 0.02 6.81 -7.14
C ILE A 231 -0.81 6.26 -5.98
N ASN A 232 -2.10 5.98 -6.20
CA ASN A 232 -2.98 5.39 -5.20
C ASN A 232 -2.40 4.06 -4.72
N VAL A 233 -2.01 3.17 -5.63
CA VAL A 233 -1.33 1.90 -5.29
C VAL A 233 -0.03 2.16 -4.53
N LEU A 234 0.85 3.06 -5.01
CA LEU A 234 2.10 3.39 -4.30
C LEU A 234 1.84 3.88 -2.87
N SER A 235 0.79 4.66 -2.65
CA SER A 235 0.42 5.17 -1.32
C SER A 235 0.02 4.07 -0.34
N THR A 236 -0.42 2.91 -0.85
CA THR A 236 -0.77 1.73 -0.06
C THR A 236 0.43 0.85 0.29
N MET A 237 1.59 1.09 -0.35
CA MET A 237 2.79 0.31 -0.10
C MET A 237 3.47 0.74 1.20
N ASN A 238 4.06 -0.22 1.91
CA ASN A 238 4.77 0.05 3.16
C ASN A 238 6.28 0.23 2.89
N TRP A 239 6.76 1.47 2.85
CA TRP A 239 8.17 1.81 2.68
C TRP A 239 9.11 1.10 3.67
N ASN A 240 8.67 0.85 4.91
CA ASN A 240 9.51 0.22 5.94
C ASN A 240 9.74 -1.28 5.73
N MET A 241 8.85 -1.92 4.97
CA MET A 241 8.90 -3.35 4.64
C MET A 241 9.33 -3.59 3.18
N MET A 242 8.98 -2.68 2.28
CA MET A 242 9.08 -2.83 0.82
C MET A 242 9.88 -1.70 0.15
N GLY A 243 10.85 -1.10 0.86
CA GLY A 243 11.56 0.12 0.42
C GLY A 243 12.06 0.09 -1.02
N GLN A 244 12.67 -1.01 -1.46
CA GLN A 244 13.17 -1.16 -2.83
C GLN A 244 12.04 -1.12 -3.87
N GLN A 245 10.92 -1.80 -3.62
CA GLN A 245 9.78 -1.81 -4.55
C GLN A 245 9.11 -0.44 -4.60
N CYS A 246 8.90 0.20 -3.44
CA CYS A 246 8.39 1.57 -3.37
C CYS A 246 9.27 2.54 -4.16
N PHE A 247 10.60 2.42 -4.03
CA PHE A 247 11.55 3.25 -4.77
C PHE A 247 11.48 3.03 -6.27
N ILE A 248 11.41 1.77 -6.74
CA ILE A 248 11.26 1.44 -8.17
C ILE A 248 9.99 2.08 -8.73
N CYS A 249 8.86 1.93 -8.04
CA CYS A 249 7.58 2.47 -8.44
C CYS A 249 7.58 4.01 -8.46
N LEU A 250 8.09 4.66 -7.40
CA LEU A 250 8.21 6.12 -7.34
C LEU A 250 9.07 6.63 -8.50
N CYS A 251 10.22 5.99 -8.75
CA CYS A 251 11.09 6.34 -9.88
C CYS A 251 10.36 6.21 -11.23
N ALA A 252 9.58 5.14 -11.43
CA ALA A 252 8.84 4.93 -12.67
C ALA A 252 7.81 6.04 -12.90
N ILE A 253 7.00 6.36 -11.89
CA ILE A 253 5.99 7.42 -11.93
C ILE A 253 6.65 8.79 -12.17
N CYS A 254 7.63 9.17 -11.35
CA CYS A 254 8.30 10.47 -11.48
C CYS A 254 9.02 10.63 -12.83
N ASN A 255 9.70 9.58 -13.32
CA ASN A 255 10.36 9.66 -14.63
C ASN A 255 9.36 9.78 -15.79
N HIS A 256 8.20 9.13 -15.69
CA HIS A 256 7.15 9.26 -16.69
C HIS A 256 6.62 10.70 -16.73
N LEU A 257 6.28 11.26 -15.57
CA LEU A 257 5.74 12.62 -15.44
C LEU A 257 6.75 13.71 -15.83
N LEU A 258 8.01 13.62 -15.40
CA LEU A 258 9.04 14.63 -15.67
C LEU A 258 9.44 14.73 -17.16
N LYS A 259 9.14 13.70 -17.97
CA LYS A 259 9.35 13.74 -19.43
C LYS A 259 8.27 14.54 -20.15
N GLN A 260 7.14 14.79 -19.51
CA GLN A 260 5.98 15.44 -20.11
C GLN A 260 5.95 16.94 -19.77
N LYS A 261 5.02 17.67 -20.40
CA LYS A 261 4.81 19.09 -20.08
C LYS A 261 4.14 19.23 -18.72
N LEU A 262 4.55 20.20 -17.92
CA LEU A 262 3.92 20.46 -16.62
C LEU A 262 2.50 20.99 -16.81
N THR A 263 1.55 20.31 -16.18
CA THR A 263 0.15 20.76 -16.01
C THR A 263 -0.15 20.78 -14.52
N PRO A 264 -1.19 21.50 -14.05
CA PRO A 264 -1.57 21.49 -12.63
C PRO A 264 -1.86 20.08 -12.10
N ALA A 265 -2.45 19.20 -12.94
CA ALA A 265 -2.67 17.81 -12.59
C ALA A 265 -1.35 17.03 -12.40
N ARG A 266 -0.40 17.18 -13.33
CA ARG A 266 0.92 16.51 -13.24
C ARG A 266 1.78 17.05 -12.09
N GLU A 267 1.65 18.34 -11.79
CA GLU A 267 2.26 18.97 -10.62
C GLU A 267 1.74 18.29 -9.34
N ALA A 268 0.41 18.18 -9.18
CA ALA A 268 -0.20 17.50 -8.05
C ALA A 268 0.19 16.00 -7.98
N GLN A 269 0.28 15.32 -9.12
CA GLN A 269 0.71 13.92 -9.19
C GLN A 269 2.18 13.73 -8.76
N LEU A 270 3.10 14.63 -9.18
CA LEU A 270 4.49 14.60 -8.74
C LEU A 270 4.61 14.88 -7.23
N GLU A 271 3.85 15.85 -6.73
CA GLU A 271 3.77 16.18 -5.31
C GLU A 271 3.24 14.99 -4.49
N ALA A 272 2.14 14.38 -4.92
CA ALA A 272 1.57 13.20 -4.28
C ALA A 272 2.53 11.99 -4.29
N SER A 273 3.22 11.75 -5.42
CA SER A 273 4.19 10.66 -5.56
C SER A 273 5.35 10.82 -4.56
N LEU A 274 5.97 12.01 -4.52
CA LEU A 274 7.06 12.32 -3.59
C LEU A 274 6.56 12.36 -2.14
N GLY A 275 5.32 12.80 -1.93
CA GLY A 275 4.64 12.84 -0.64
C GLY A 275 4.52 11.46 0.03
N THR A 276 4.48 10.37 -0.74
CA THR A 276 4.50 9.01 -0.18
C THR A 276 5.74 8.71 0.67
N PHE A 277 6.84 9.43 0.45
CA PHE A 277 8.08 9.31 1.23
C PHE A 277 8.33 10.49 2.17
N TYR A 278 8.08 11.74 1.72
CA TYR A 278 8.35 12.94 2.52
C TYR A 278 7.27 13.28 3.55
N ALA A 279 6.02 12.93 3.27
CA ALA A 279 4.88 13.15 4.15
C ALA A 279 4.04 11.85 4.31
N PRO A 280 4.65 10.76 4.77
CA PRO A 280 4.00 9.47 4.86
C PRO A 280 2.96 9.48 5.98
N THR A 281 1.85 8.74 5.79
CA THR A 281 0.78 8.63 6.80
C THR A 281 1.29 8.06 8.13
N ARG A 282 2.36 7.25 8.09
CA ARG A 282 3.09 6.79 9.27
C ARG A 282 4.56 7.13 9.16
N PRO A 283 5.22 7.48 10.27
CA PRO A 283 6.66 7.77 10.27
C PRO A 283 7.46 6.61 9.68
N LEU A 284 8.44 6.96 8.84
CA LEU A 284 9.43 6.00 8.34
C LEU A 284 10.43 5.69 9.44
N LEU A 285 10.96 4.47 9.42
CA LEU A 285 12.09 4.09 10.27
C LEU A 285 13.36 4.82 9.79
N ASP A 286 14.24 5.18 10.72
CA ASP A 286 15.49 5.88 10.41
C ASP A 286 16.33 5.15 9.35
N ARG A 287 16.36 3.81 9.40
CA ARG A 287 17.03 2.98 8.39
C ARG A 287 16.51 3.25 6.97
N THR A 288 15.18 3.36 6.83
CA THR A 288 14.51 3.56 5.55
C THR A 288 14.78 4.98 5.03
N VAL A 289 14.76 5.96 5.93
CA VAL A 289 15.09 7.35 5.59
C VAL A 289 16.54 7.45 5.13
N LEU A 290 17.49 6.90 5.90
CA LEU A 290 18.91 6.94 5.56
C LEU A 290 19.23 6.30 4.20
N GLU A 291 18.57 5.19 3.87
CA GLU A 291 18.81 4.47 2.62
C GLU A 291 18.25 5.20 1.39
N TYR A 292 17.04 5.76 1.49
CA TYR A 292 16.31 6.27 0.32
C TYR A 292 16.24 7.80 0.20
N ARG A 293 16.58 8.56 1.26
CA ARG A 293 16.51 10.04 1.25
C ARG A 293 17.34 10.65 0.12
N ASP A 294 18.58 10.23 -0.05
CA ASP A 294 19.47 10.80 -1.07
C ASP A 294 19.03 10.46 -2.50
N PRO A 295 18.73 9.20 -2.85
CA PRO A 295 18.16 8.87 -4.15
C PRO A 295 16.86 9.63 -4.47
N ILE A 296 15.93 9.73 -3.52
CA ILE A 296 14.64 10.40 -3.72
C ILE A 296 14.81 11.92 -3.81
N SER A 297 15.74 12.50 -3.06
CA SER A 297 16.07 13.93 -3.13
C SER A 297 16.49 14.37 -4.53
N ARG A 298 17.14 13.49 -5.32
CA ARG A 298 17.46 13.78 -6.72
C ARG A 298 16.20 13.97 -7.57
N TYR A 299 15.14 13.23 -7.31
CA TYR A 299 13.85 13.41 -7.99
C TYR A 299 13.12 14.66 -7.52
N ALA A 300 13.14 14.96 -6.22
CA ALA A 300 12.60 16.20 -5.68
C ALA A 300 13.29 17.43 -6.30
N ARG A 301 14.63 17.41 -6.40
CA ARG A 301 15.40 18.44 -7.10
C ARG A 301 15.07 18.53 -8.59
N ARG A 302 14.88 17.41 -9.30
CA ARG A 302 14.44 17.44 -10.70
C ARG A 302 13.06 18.06 -10.86
N PHE A 303 12.13 17.75 -9.97
CA PHE A 303 10.80 18.36 -9.94
C PHE A 303 10.87 19.87 -9.66
N PHE A 304 11.70 20.28 -8.70
CA PHE A 304 11.98 21.69 -8.42
C PHE A 304 12.42 22.46 -9.69
N HIS A 305 13.42 21.96 -10.41
CA HIS A 305 13.87 22.61 -11.65
C HIS A 305 12.81 22.58 -12.75
N HIS A 306 11.96 21.55 -12.75
CA HIS A 306 10.81 21.50 -13.65
C HIS A 306 9.82 22.62 -13.32
N LEU A 307 9.49 22.87 -12.04
CA LEU A 307 8.65 24.00 -11.61
C LEU A 307 9.22 25.35 -12.03
N LEU A 308 10.53 25.56 -11.84
CA LEU A 308 11.22 26.78 -12.24
C LEU A 308 11.10 27.04 -13.75
N ARG A 309 11.25 26.01 -14.58
CA ARG A 309 11.11 26.13 -16.03
C ARG A 309 9.72 26.64 -16.46
N TYR A 310 8.68 26.32 -15.69
CA TYR A 310 7.31 26.78 -15.92
C TYR A 310 6.92 27.99 -15.04
N GLN A 311 7.88 28.64 -14.39
CA GLN A 311 7.68 29.84 -13.55
C GLN A 311 6.69 29.62 -12.39
N ARG A 312 6.60 28.38 -11.88
CA ARG A 312 5.77 28.04 -10.70
C ARG A 312 6.55 28.32 -9.42
N PHE A 313 6.92 29.59 -9.22
CA PHE A 313 7.85 30.01 -8.18
C PHE A 313 7.38 29.71 -6.75
N GLU A 314 6.11 29.93 -6.44
CA GLU A 314 5.57 29.69 -5.10
C GLU A 314 5.74 28.22 -4.68
N LYS A 315 5.36 27.30 -5.57
CA LYS A 315 5.50 25.85 -5.36
C LYS A 315 6.96 25.42 -5.32
N ALA A 316 7.80 25.98 -6.19
CA ALA A 316 9.25 25.71 -6.15
C ALA A 316 9.87 26.18 -4.82
N PHE A 317 9.43 27.32 -4.30
CA PHE A 317 9.87 27.85 -3.02
C PHE A 317 9.47 26.95 -1.86
N LEU A 318 8.22 26.50 -1.79
CA LEU A 318 7.77 25.56 -0.77
C LEU A 318 8.58 24.24 -0.82
N LEU A 319 8.79 23.69 -2.00
CA LEU A 319 9.59 22.48 -2.16
C LEU A 319 11.06 22.69 -1.74
N ALA A 320 11.64 23.87 -1.97
CA ALA A 320 12.98 24.20 -1.51
C ALA A 320 13.06 24.28 0.02
N VAL A 321 12.01 24.78 0.69
CA VAL A 321 11.88 24.75 2.16
C VAL A 321 11.87 23.31 2.66
N ASP A 322 11.06 22.44 2.06
CA ASP A 322 10.94 21.04 2.48
C ASP A 322 12.25 20.25 2.29
N ILE A 323 12.99 20.54 1.21
CA ILE A 323 14.31 19.93 0.97
C ILE A 323 15.38 20.51 1.90
N GLY A 324 15.24 21.78 2.29
CA GLY A 324 16.15 22.48 3.19
C GLY A 324 17.53 22.75 2.58
N ALA A 325 17.62 22.94 1.25
CA ALA A 325 18.89 23.10 0.56
C ALA A 325 19.06 24.52 0.00
N ARG A 326 20.17 25.16 0.37
CA ARG A 326 20.49 26.55 0.02
C ARG A 326 20.59 26.79 -1.48
N ASP A 327 21.22 25.87 -2.20
CA ASP A 327 21.43 25.94 -3.64
C ASP A 327 20.11 26.23 -4.37
N LEU A 328 19.03 25.54 -3.98
CA LEU A 328 17.71 25.72 -4.56
C LEU A 328 17.17 27.14 -4.36
N PHE A 329 17.36 27.74 -3.18
CA PHE A 329 16.94 29.13 -2.94
C PHE A 329 17.74 30.13 -3.79
N MET A 330 19.02 29.87 -4.01
CA MET A 330 19.84 30.70 -4.90
C MET A 330 19.39 30.58 -6.36
N ASP A 331 18.98 29.40 -6.81
CA ASP A 331 18.42 29.21 -8.16
C ASP A 331 17.10 29.98 -8.34
N ILE A 332 16.23 30.01 -7.31
CA ILE A 332 15.02 30.87 -7.32
C ILE A 332 15.44 32.34 -7.42
N HIS A 333 16.42 32.77 -6.62
CA HIS A 333 16.86 34.16 -6.57
C HIS A 333 17.30 34.68 -7.95
N TYR A 334 18.21 33.97 -8.62
CA TYR A 334 18.71 34.40 -9.93
C TYR A 334 17.61 34.38 -11.00
N LEU A 335 16.76 33.35 -11.01
CA LEU A 335 15.69 33.26 -11.99
C LEU A 335 14.60 34.32 -11.77
N ALA A 336 14.28 34.63 -10.51
CA ALA A 336 13.32 35.68 -10.16
C ALA A 336 13.85 37.07 -10.54
N LEU A 337 15.14 37.34 -10.32
CA LEU A 337 15.80 38.57 -10.78
C LEU A 337 15.68 38.75 -12.29
N ASP A 338 15.99 37.70 -13.07
CA ASP A 338 15.92 37.73 -14.54
C ASP A 338 14.49 37.98 -15.06
N LYS A 339 13.47 37.61 -14.29
CA LYS A 339 12.05 37.83 -14.60
C LYS A 339 11.49 39.14 -14.05
N GLY A 340 12.25 39.88 -13.26
CA GLY A 340 11.83 41.14 -12.63
C GLY A 340 11.02 40.98 -11.34
N GLU A 341 10.95 39.78 -10.77
CA GLU A 341 10.24 39.47 -9.52
C GLU A 341 11.13 39.77 -8.29
N LEU A 342 11.42 41.05 -8.06
CA LEU A 342 12.39 41.51 -7.05
C LEU A 342 12.04 41.09 -5.62
N ALA A 343 10.74 41.11 -5.27
CA ALA A 343 10.29 40.73 -3.93
C ALA A 343 10.58 39.25 -3.63
N LEU A 344 10.27 38.37 -4.58
CA LEU A 344 10.58 36.94 -4.45
C LEU A 344 12.09 36.70 -4.41
N ALA A 345 12.85 37.39 -5.25
CA ALA A 345 14.30 37.26 -5.29
C ALA A 345 14.93 37.63 -3.94
N GLU A 346 14.47 38.71 -3.30
CA GLU A 346 14.99 39.12 -1.99
C GLU A 346 14.65 38.11 -0.90
N VAL A 347 13.41 37.61 -0.88
CA VAL A 347 12.97 36.59 0.09
C VAL A 347 13.77 35.29 -0.07
N ALA A 348 14.01 34.83 -1.30
CA ALA A 348 14.80 33.63 -1.56
C ALA A 348 16.26 33.79 -1.09
N LYS A 349 16.89 34.96 -1.34
CA LYS A 349 18.24 35.25 -0.87
C LYS A 349 18.33 35.29 0.66
N ARG A 350 17.35 35.88 1.34
CA ARG A 350 17.29 35.88 2.81
C ARG A 350 17.23 34.45 3.35
N LYS A 351 16.32 33.62 2.81
CA LYS A 351 16.21 32.21 3.21
C LYS A 351 17.47 31.38 2.93
N ALA A 352 18.15 31.61 1.82
CA ALA A 352 19.44 30.97 1.54
C ALA A 352 20.48 31.25 2.64
N ASN A 353 20.55 32.49 3.12
CA ASN A 353 21.49 32.89 4.18
C ASN A 353 21.09 32.34 5.56
N ASP A 354 19.80 32.25 5.85
CA ASP A 354 19.30 31.68 7.11
C ASP A 354 19.74 30.20 7.25
N ILE A 355 19.64 29.41 6.16
CA ILE A 355 20.07 28.01 6.14
C ILE A 355 21.58 27.87 6.33
N ASP A 356 22.37 28.76 5.71
CA ASP A 356 23.82 28.80 5.95
C ASP A 356 24.12 29.06 7.44
N ALA A 357 23.44 30.04 8.05
CA ALA A 357 23.65 30.38 9.45
C ALA A 357 23.28 29.21 10.39
N GLU A 358 22.16 28.51 10.13
CA GLU A 358 21.73 27.33 10.90
C GLU A 358 22.69 26.14 10.76
N SER A 359 23.25 25.93 9.56
CA SER A 359 24.25 24.88 9.33
C SER A 359 25.57 25.14 10.04
N ILE A 360 25.95 26.42 10.19
CA ILE A 360 27.15 26.84 10.91
C ILE A 360 26.96 26.68 12.43
N THR A 361 25.79 27.04 12.97
CA THR A 361 25.52 26.92 14.41
C THR A 361 25.41 25.46 14.87
N THR A 362 24.75 24.59 14.10
CA THR A 362 24.69 23.14 14.39
C THR A 362 26.06 22.46 14.29
N GLY A 363 26.93 22.91 13.37
CA GLY A 363 28.32 22.44 13.29
C GLY A 363 29.19 22.86 14.49
N ILE A 364 28.90 24.03 15.10
CA ILE A 364 29.62 24.54 16.28
C ILE A 364 29.18 23.81 17.56
N GLU A 365 27.89 23.43 17.69
CA GLU A 365 27.40 22.66 18.84
C GLU A 365 27.97 21.22 18.88
N LEU A 366 28.20 20.58 17.74
CA LEU A 366 28.85 19.27 17.65
C LEU A 366 30.37 19.30 17.95
N LEU A 367 31.01 20.46 17.80
CA LEU A 367 32.42 20.69 18.14
C LEU A 367 32.61 21.26 19.56
N GLY A 368 31.51 21.55 20.26
CA GLY A 368 31.48 22.23 21.55
C GLY A 368 31.23 21.32 22.76
N GLN A 369 31.25 19.99 22.62
CA GLN A 369 31.37 19.09 23.78
C GLN A 369 32.85 19.02 24.18
N PRO A 370 33.28 19.63 25.30
CA PRO A 370 34.59 19.37 25.85
C PRO A 370 34.59 17.95 26.40
N ASP A 371 35.65 17.19 26.13
CA ASP A 371 36.00 16.00 26.90
C ASP A 371 36.07 16.40 28.38
N GLU A 372 34.99 16.15 29.15
CA GLU A 372 35.09 16.16 30.60
C GLU A 372 35.83 14.89 31.01
N GLU A 373 37.06 15.11 31.45
CA GLU A 373 37.91 14.17 32.17
C GLU A 373 37.12 13.45 33.26
N ASP A 374 37.03 12.13 33.14
CA ASP A 374 36.46 11.20 34.11
C ASP A 374 37.33 11.19 35.40
N PRO A 375 36.83 11.61 36.58
CA PRO A 375 37.50 11.35 37.84
C PRO A 375 36.75 10.28 38.63
N SER A 376 37.49 9.28 39.07
CA SER A 376 37.18 8.30 40.13
C SER A 376 36.30 7.09 39.79
N CYS A 377 36.96 6.02 39.32
CA CYS A 377 36.56 4.67 39.72
C CYS A 377 36.82 4.47 41.22
N GLU A 378 35.79 4.61 42.05
CA GLU A 378 35.80 3.98 43.37
C GLU A 378 35.60 2.47 43.25
N ALA A 379 36.42 1.76 44.01
CA ALA A 379 36.59 0.31 43.98
C ALA A 379 35.36 -0.44 44.51
N PHE A 380 34.98 -1.50 43.81
CA PHE A 380 34.12 -2.56 44.32
C PHE A 380 34.87 -3.40 45.37
N PRO A 381 34.27 -3.75 46.52
CA PRO A 381 34.80 -4.80 47.37
C PRO A 381 34.35 -6.18 46.90
N ASP A 382 35.29 -7.11 46.96
CA ASP A 382 35.18 -8.55 46.74
C ASP A 382 33.92 -9.20 47.33
N GLN A 383 33.29 -10.06 46.55
CA GLN A 383 32.56 -11.22 47.08
C GLN A 383 33.17 -12.51 46.50
N SER A 384 33.75 -13.28 47.42
CA SER A 384 34.27 -14.64 47.28
C SER A 384 33.18 -15.68 46.95
N PRO A 385 33.53 -16.85 46.39
CA PRO A 385 32.57 -17.85 45.96
C PRO A 385 32.32 -18.93 47.03
N GLU A 386 31.06 -19.31 47.22
CA GLU A 386 30.61 -20.69 47.49
C GLU A 386 29.24 -20.93 46.83
#